data_AF-A0A2P9HF40-F1
#
_entry.id   AF-A0A2P9HF40-F1
#
_cell.length_a   1.000
_cell.length_b   1.000
_cell.length_c   1.000
_cell.angle_alpha   90.00
_cell.angle_beta   90.00
_cell.angle_gamma   90.00
#
_symmetry.space_group_name_H-M   'P 1'
#
loop_
_entity.id
_entity.type
_entity.pdbx_description
1 polymer ?
#
loop_
_entity_poly.entity_id
_entity_poly.type
_entity_poly.pdbx_seq_one_letter_code
_entity_poly.pdbx_strand_id
1 'polypeptide(L)' 'MMTNYGRRSKVETTMGRYKSINGNSLRSREFTNQQTEIRLGCRILNRMLASARPDSVRVKMKSL' A
#
# COMPACT_ATOMS: atom_id res chain seq x y z
N MET A 1 3.18 17.83 -18.54
CA MET A 1 4.08 16.67 -18.43
C MET A 1 3.98 16.12 -17.01
N MET A 2 3.03 15.23 -16.72
CA MET A 2 2.92 14.61 -15.39
C MET A 2 4.09 13.64 -15.23
N THR A 3 5.10 14.07 -14.49
CA THR A 3 6.33 13.32 -14.32
C THR A 3 6.03 11.99 -13.61
N ASN A 4 6.68 10.92 -14.10
CA ASN A 4 6.59 9.55 -13.56
C ASN A 4 6.90 9.42 -12.05
N TYR A 5 7.34 10.51 -11.41
CA TYR A 5 7.63 10.64 -9.98
C TYR A 5 6.47 10.23 -9.07
N GLY A 6 5.23 10.60 -9.43
CA GLY A 6 4.07 10.28 -8.60
C GLY A 6 3.80 8.77 -8.50
N ARG A 7 4.21 7.97 -9.48
CA ARG A 7 4.01 6.51 -9.48
C ARG A 7 5.01 5.81 -8.58
N ARG A 8 6.29 6.20 -8.67
CA ARG A 8 7.36 5.65 -7.83
C ARG A 8 7.11 5.91 -6.34
N SER A 9 6.78 7.15 -5.99
CA SER A 9 6.47 7.53 -4.61
C SER A 9 5.33 6.67 -4.02
N LYS A 10 4.25 6.41 -4.78
CA LYS A 10 3.15 5.54 -4.34
C LYS A 10 3.60 4.10 -4.08
N VAL A 11 4.46 3.54 -4.93
CA VAL A 11 4.99 2.18 -4.76
C VAL A 11 5.89 2.12 -3.53
N GLU A 12 6.79 3.09 -3.35
CA GLU A 12 7.68 3.18 -2.20
C GLU A 12 6.89 3.30 -0.89
N THR A 13 5.88 4.17 -0.85
CA THR A 13 4.98 4.27 0.31
C THR A 13 4.25 2.96 0.57
N THR A 14 3.74 2.28 -0.47
CA THR A 14 3.04 1.00 -0.31
C THR A 14 3.97 -0.07 0.27
N MET A 15 5.20 -0.17 -0.23
CA MET A 15 6.19 -1.12 0.29
C MET A 15 6.67 -0.79 1.70
N GLY A 16 6.79 0.49 2.05
CA GLY A 16 7.05 0.91 3.43
C GLY A 16 5.97 0.43 4.38
N ARG A 17 4.69 0.66 4.03
CA ARG A 17 3.54 0.20 4.83
C ARG A 17 3.46 -1.32 4.92
N TYR A 18 3.73 -2.02 3.81
CA TYR A 18 3.78 -3.48 3.79
C TYR A 18 4.73 -3.99 4.86
N LYS A 19 5.98 -3.49 4.87
CA LYS A 19 7.02 -3.92 5.82
C LYS A 19 6.72 -3.54 7.27
N SER A 20 6.15 -2.36 7.50
CA SER A 20 5.76 -1.93 8.85
C SER A 20 4.64 -2.78 9.44
N ILE A 21 3.70 -3.25 8.62
CA ILE A 21 2.52 -3.99 9.10
C ILE A 21 2.77 -5.52 9.11
N ASN A 22 3.34 -6.05 8.03
CA ASN A 22 3.54 -7.50 7.85
C ASN A 22 4.91 -7.98 8.34
N GLY A 23 5.85 -7.07 8.59
CA GLY A 23 7.23 -7.38 8.95
C GLY A 23 8.20 -7.27 7.77
N ASN A 24 9.49 -7.22 8.11
CA ASN A 24 10.57 -7.02 7.14
C ASN A 24 11.17 -8.33 6.59
N SER A 25 10.62 -9.49 6.96
CA SER A 25 11.10 -10.81 6.55
C SER A 25 9.95 -11.71 6.09
N LEU A 26 10.28 -12.67 5.23
CA LEU A 26 9.36 -13.73 4.82
C LEU A 26 9.62 -14.98 5.65
N ARG A 27 8.55 -15.66 6.06
CA ARG A 27 8.64 -16.84 6.91
C ARG A 27 8.96 -18.10 6.12
N SER A 28 8.49 -18.18 4.88
CA SER A 28 8.74 -19.38 4.08
C SER A 28 10.17 -19.46 3.56
N ARG A 29 10.71 -20.67 3.53
CA ARG A 29 12.05 -20.97 2.98
C ARG A 29 12.02 -21.26 1.48
N GLU A 30 10.86 -21.66 0.96
CA GLU A 30 10.67 -21.98 -0.46
C GLU A 30 10.21 -20.76 -1.25
N PHE A 31 10.85 -20.47 -2.38
CA PHE A 31 10.56 -19.29 -3.19
C PHE A 31 9.10 -19.21 -3.70
N THR A 32 8.53 -20.36 -4.08
CA THR A 32 7.11 -20.45 -4.48
C THR A 32 6.17 -20.04 -3.35
N ASN A 33 6.50 -20.45 -2.12
CA ASN A 33 5.71 -20.12 -0.95
C ASN A 33 5.93 -18.66 -0.53
N GLN A 34 7.14 -18.12 -0.68
CA GLN A 34 7.44 -16.70 -0.49
C GLN A 34 6.62 -15.81 -1.44
N GLN A 35 6.48 -16.19 -2.71
CA GLN A 35 5.61 -15.45 -3.63
C GLN A 35 4.15 -15.46 -3.18
N THR A 36 3.65 -16.60 -2.70
CA THR A 36 2.29 -16.72 -2.18
C THR A 36 2.10 -15.88 -0.92
N GLU A 37 3.08 -15.90 -0.01
CA GLU A 37 3.12 -15.08 1.19
C GLU A 37 3.02 -13.58 0.86
N ILE A 38 3.86 -13.09 -0.06
CA ILE A 38 3.81 -11.70 -0.55
C ILE A 38 2.44 -11.35 -1.14
N ARG A 39 1.89 -12.24 -2.00
CA ARG A 39 0.57 -12.01 -2.63
C ARG A 39 -0.54 -11.88 -1.60
N LEU A 40 -0.54 -12.75 -0.59
CA LEU A 40 -1.50 -12.72 0.51
C LEU A 40 -1.33 -11.46 1.35
N GLY A 41 -0.10 -11.11 1.74
CA GLY A 41 0.20 -9.90 2.51
C GLY A 41 -0.25 -8.61 1.80
N CYS A 42 -0.02 -8.52 0.49
CA CYS A 42 -0.53 -7.40 -0.32
C CYS A 42 -2.07 -7.35 -0.33
N ARG A 43 -2.73 -8.50 -0.42
CA ARG A 43 -4.20 -8.58 -0.41
C ARG A 43 -4.78 -8.16 0.95
N ILE A 44 -4.15 -8.58 2.05
CA ILE A 44 -4.51 -8.18 3.40
C ILE A 44 -4.33 -6.66 3.58
N LEU A 45 -3.17 -6.12 3.16
CA LEU A 45 -2.90 -4.69 3.23
C LEU A 45 -3.94 -3.86 2.47
N ASN A 46 -4.30 -4.30 1.25
CA ASN A 46 -5.34 -3.64 0.46
C ASN A 46 -6.72 -3.71 1.13
N ARG A 47 -7.04 -4.82 1.81
CA ARG A 47 -8.29 -4.95 2.57
C ARG A 47 -8.32 -4.03 3.80
N MET A 48 -7.22 -3.96 4.56
CA MET A 48 -7.07 -3.02 5.68
C MET A 48 -7.26 -1.58 5.20
N LEU A 49 -6.66 -1.23 4.07
CA LEU A 49 -6.83 0.06 3.44
C LEU A 49 -8.28 0.36 3.08
N ALA A 50 -8.99 -0.58 2.47
CA ALA A 50 -10.40 -0.41 2.14
C ALA A 50 -11.27 -0.23 3.38
N SER A 51 -10.98 -0.95 4.47
CA SER A 51 -11.75 -0.88 5.71
C SER A 51 -11.48 0.38 6.54
N ALA A 52 -10.25 0.91 6.52
CA ALA A 52 -9.84 1.99 7.42
C ALA A 52 -9.72 3.37 6.73
N ARG A 53 -9.91 3.46 5.41
CA ARG A 53 -9.71 4.71 4.67
C ARG A 53 -10.88 5.66 4.89
N PRO A 54 -10.64 6.90 5.37
CA PRO A 54 -11.68 7.91 5.43
C PRO A 54 -12.03 8.45 4.03
N ASP A 55 -13.30 8.80 3.83
CA ASP A 55 -13.75 9.47 2.61
C ASP A 55 -13.16 10.88 2.53
N SER A 56 -12.22 11.04 1.60
CA SER A 56 -11.55 12.32 1.37
C SER A 56 -12.40 13.17 0.44
N VAL A 57 -13.20 14.09 1.01
CA VAL A 57 -14.00 15.04 0.24
C VAL A 57 -13.18 16.29 -0.10
N ARG A 58 -13.21 16.71 -1.38
CA ARG A 58 -12.61 17.98 -1.78
C ARG A 58 -13.55 19.11 -1.39
N VAL A 59 -13.14 19.92 -0.41
CA VAL A 59 -13.87 21.13 -0.04
C VAL A 59 -13.53 22.23 -1.04
N LYS A 60 -14.55 22.87 -1.64
CA LYS A 60 -14.37 24.12 -2.39
C LYS A 60 -14.36 25.27 -1.39
N MET A 61 -13.40 26.17 -1.54
CA MET A 61 -13.35 27.40 -0.76
C MET A 61 -14.61 28.21 -1.06
N LYS A 62 -15.41 28.50 -0.03
CA LYS A 62 -16.57 29.39 -0.17
C LYS A 62 -16.00 30.81 -0.28
N SER A 63 -16.30 31.52 -1.37
CA SER A 63 -16.07 32.96 -1.42
C SER A 63 -16.87 33.60 -0.30
N LEU A 64 -16.17 34.38 0.53
CA LEU A 64 -16.81 35.37 1.40
C LEU A 64 -17.43 36.47 0.54
#